data_AF-B0MKU5-F1
#
_entry.id   AF-B0MKU5-F1
#
_cell.length_a   1.000
_cell.length_b   1.000
_cell.length_c   1.000
_cell.angle_alpha   90.00
_cell.angle_beta   90.00
_cell.angle_gamma   90.00
#
_symmetry.space_group_name_H-M   'P 1'
#
loop_
_entity.id
_entity.type
_entity.pdbx_description
1 polymer ?
#
loop_
_entity_poly.entity_id
_entity_poly.type
_entity_poly.pdbx_seq_one_letter_code
_entity_poly.pdbx_strand_id
1 'polypeptide(L)' 'MLEICAGAAKSYIKGYTGLDDAKIDEYEDITVAYLVLINDMYSSRDFSSDRASQNPVTAQILALHSVNLLNGVNENDI' A
#
# COMPACT_ATOMS: atom_id res chain seq x y z
N MET A 1 16.09 10.16 2.03
CA MET A 1 15.53 9.40 0.90
C MET A 1 14.75 8.19 1.41
N LEU A 2 15.38 7.32 2.21
CA LEU A 2 14.68 6.23 2.93
C LEU A 2 13.44 6.71 3.73
N GLU A 3 13.58 7.76 4.54
CA GLU A 3 12.45 8.35 5.30
C GLU A 3 11.27 8.81 4.41
N ILE A 4 11.56 9.30 3.20
CA ILE A 4 10.54 9.77 2.25
C ILE A 4 9.81 8.57 1.63
N CYS A 5 10.56 7.53 1.25
CA CYS A 5 9.99 6.27 0.74
C CYS A 5 9.16 5.56 1.81
N ALA A 6 9.62 5.55 3.06
CA ALA A 6 8.90 5.03 4.22
C ALA A 6 7.55 5.75 4.40
N GLY A 7 7.55 7.09 4.43
CA GLY A 7 6.31 7.87 4.51
C GLY A 7 5.36 7.62 3.34
N ALA A 8 5.90 7.55 2.12
CA ALA A 8 5.11 7.29 0.90
C ALA A 8 4.51 5.88 0.90
N ALA A 9 5.28 4.85 1.26
CA ALA A 9 4.82 3.47 1.36
C ALA A 9 3.72 3.33 2.42
N LYS A 10 3.87 3.94 3.59
CA LYS A 10 2.85 3.91 4.65
C LYS A 10 1.55 4.59 4.18
N SER A 11 1.67 5.73 3.51
CA SER A 11 0.50 6.42 2.94
C SER A 11 -0.20 5.61 1.85
N TYR A 12 0.54 4.89 1.02
CA TYR A 12 0.00 4.02 -0.03
C TYR A 12 -0.79 2.85 0.59
N ILE A 13 -0.22 2.17 1.59
CA ILE A 13 -0.87 1.06 2.30
C ILE A 13 -2.18 1.53 2.94
N LYS A 14 -2.16 2.68 3.63
CA LYS A 14 -3.37 3.26 4.23
C LYS A 14 -4.45 3.57 3.19
N GLY A 15 -4.07 4.17 2.07
CA GLY A 15 -5.00 4.48 0.98
C GLY A 15 -5.61 3.24 0.33
N TYR A 16 -4.82 2.17 0.19
CA TYR A 16 -5.28 0.92 -0.43
C TYR A 16 -6.12 0.05 0.51
N THR A 17 -5.74 -0.02 1.78
CA THR A 17 -6.38 -0.92 2.76
C THR A 17 -7.54 -0.25 3.51
N GLY A 18 -7.47 1.07 3.71
CA GLY A 18 -8.38 1.80 4.60
C GLY A 18 -8.10 1.60 6.09
N LEU A 19 -6.96 0.98 6.44
CA LEU A 19 -6.57 0.72 7.83
C LEU A 19 -5.93 1.95 8.50
N ASP A 20 -6.04 2.02 9.82
CA ASP A 20 -5.32 2.98 10.63
C ASP A 20 -3.89 2.50 10.94
N ASP A 21 -3.08 3.39 11.50
CA ASP A 21 -1.68 3.09 11.82
C ASP A 21 -1.54 1.95 12.83
N ALA A 22 -2.48 1.82 13.77
CA ALA A 22 -2.43 0.80 14.82
C ALA A 22 -2.69 -0.60 14.27
N LYS A 23 -3.64 -0.74 13.35
CA LYS A 23 -3.95 -2.01 12.69
C LYS A 23 -2.87 -2.43 11.70
N ILE A 24 -2.25 -1.47 11.02
CA ILE A 24 -1.12 -1.77 10.11
C ILE A 24 0.03 -2.45 10.87
N ASP A 25 0.32 -2.00 12.09
CA ASP A 25 1.39 -2.57 12.93
C ASP A 25 1.01 -3.92 13.57
N GLU A 26 -0.27 -4.32 13.53
CA GLU A 26 -0.75 -5.61 14.04
C GLU A 26 -0.52 -6.77 13.06
N TYR A 27 -0.38 -6.47 11.77
CA TYR A 27 -0.28 -7.45 10.70
C TYR A 27 1.17 -7.59 10.18
N GLU A 28 1.83 -8.69 10.53
CA GLU A 28 3.21 -8.97 10.13
C GLU A 28 3.40 -9.06 8.61
N ASP A 29 2.39 -9.53 7.87
CA ASP A 29 2.41 -9.60 6.41
C ASP A 29 2.36 -8.22 5.75
N ILE A 30 1.66 -7.24 6.33
CA ILE A 30 1.69 -5.84 5.87
C ILE A 30 3.10 -5.26 6.00
N THR A 31 3.87 -5.66 7.02
CA THR A 31 5.28 -5.24 7.16
C THR A 31 6.13 -5.71 5.97
N VAL A 32 5.87 -6.92 5.46
CA VAL A 32 6.56 -7.42 4.25
C VAL A 32 6.19 -6.56 3.03
N ALA A 33 4.90 -6.26 2.85
CA ALA A 33 4.45 -5.37 1.76
C ALA A 33 5.08 -3.96 1.86
N TYR A 34 5.20 -3.42 3.08
CA TYR A 34 5.83 -2.14 3.36
C TYR A 34 7.31 -2.10 2.97
N LEU A 35 8.08 -3.12 3.36
CA LEU A 35 9.51 -3.21 3.02
C LEU A 35 9.73 -3.36 1.51
N VAL A 36 8.88 -4.14 0.82
CA VAL A 36 8.94 -4.28 -0.64
C VAL A 36 8.65 -2.97 -1.34
N LEU A 37 7.66 -2.19 -0.88
CA LEU A 37 7.35 -0.86 -1.43
C LEU A 37 8.49 0.13 -1.22
N ILE A 38 9.11 0.15 -0.02
CA ILE A 38 10.28 0.99 0.23
C ILE A 38 11.42 0.62 -0.72
N ASN A 39 11.69 -0.67 -0.90
CA ASN A 39 12.75 -1.14 -1.79
C ASN A 39 12.47 -0.77 -3.26
N ASP A 40 11.22 -0.90 -3.70
CA ASP A 40 10.80 -0.53 -5.06
C ASP A 40 11.00 0.97 -5.28
N MET A 41 10.51 1.82 -4.37
CA MET A 41 10.65 3.28 -4.43
C MET A 41 12.10 3.77 -4.31
N TYR A 42 12.95 3.05 -3.57
CA TYR A 42 14.35 3.39 -3.43
C TYR A 42 15.17 2.98 -4.66
N SER A 43 14.84 1.83 -5.26
CA SER A 43 15.53 1.27 -6.42
C SER A 43 15.12 1.94 -7.73
N SER A 44 13.85 2.33 -7.87
CA SER A 44 13.33 2.99 -9.07
C SER A 44 13.55 4.50 -9.01
N ARG A 45 14.77 4.93 -9.37
CA ARG A 45 15.13 6.37 -9.46
C ARG A 45 14.57 7.05 -10.72
N ASP A 46 14.02 6.27 -11.65
CA ASP A 46 13.45 6.72 -12.90
C ASP A 46 11.99 6.26 -12.98
N PHE A 47 11.05 7.20 -12.90
CA PHE A 47 9.60 6.95 -12.93
C PHE A 47 9.11 6.57 -14.34
N SER A 48 10.00 6.56 -15.34
CA SER A 48 9.70 6.39 -16.76
C SER A 48 9.80 4.95 -17.29
N SER A 49 9.97 3.95 -16.42
CA SER A 49 9.98 2.56 -16.87
C SER A 49 8.59 2.11 -17.32
N ASP A 50 8.46 1.88 -18.63
CA ASP A 50 7.29 1.44 -19.42
C ASP A 50 6.58 0.14 -18.93
N ARG A 51 7.06 -0.47 -17.83
CA ARG A 51 6.36 -1.53 -17.09
C ARG A 51 6.59 -1.38 -15.59
N ALA A 52 5.81 -0.52 -14.94
CA ALA A 52 5.64 -0.54 -13.49
C ALA A 52 4.77 -1.74 -13.08
N SER A 53 5.32 -2.96 -13.21
CA SER A 53 4.66 -4.17 -12.72
C SER A 53 4.84 -4.22 -11.21
N GLN A 54 3.79 -3.84 -10.46
CA GLN A 54 3.75 -4.03 -9.02
C GLN A 54 3.98 -5.50 -8.66
N ASN A 55 4.68 -5.74 -7.56
CA ASN A 55 4.92 -7.11 -7.09
C ASN A 55 3.56 -7.77 -6.75
N PRO A 56 3.21 -8.90 -7.37
CA PRO A 56 1.91 -9.54 -7.15
C PRO A 56 1.71 -10.01 -5.72
N VAL A 57 2.79 -10.25 -4.96
CA VAL A 57 2.72 -10.60 -3.53
C VAL A 57 2.27 -9.39 -2.71
N THR A 58 2.83 -8.21 -2.97
CA THR A 58 2.42 -6.96 -2.33
C THR A 58 0.94 -6.66 -2.61
N ALA A 59 0.50 -6.83 -3.86
CA ALA A 59 -0.90 -6.63 -4.23
C ALA A 59 -1.85 -7.60 -3.49
N GLN A 60 -1.47 -8.87 -3.34
CA GLN A 60 -2.27 -9.86 -2.63
C GLN A 60 -2.37 -9.58 -1.12
N ILE A 61 -1.26 -9.23 -0.48
CA ILE A 61 -1.24 -8.86 0.94
C ILE A 61 -2.14 -7.65 1.19
N LEU A 62 -2.03 -6.62 0.34
CA LEU A 62 -2.87 -5.43 0.48
C LEU A 62 -4.35 -5.72 0.21
N ALA A 63 -4.65 -6.61 -0.74
CA ALA A 63 -6.02 -7.03 -1.01
C ALA A 63 -6.64 -7.85 0.15
N LEU A 64 -5.83 -8.66 0.84
CA LEU A 64 -6.28 -9.45 2.01
C LEU A 64 -6.76 -8.56 3.16
N HIS A 65 -6.10 -7.41 3.35
CA HIS A 65 -6.37 -6.45 4.41
C HIS A 65 -7.20 -5.24 3.97
N SER A 66 -7.67 -5.23 2.72
CA SER A 66 -8.49 -4.13 2.21
C SER A 66 -9.91 -4.25 2.74
N VAL A 67 -10.25 -3.35 3.67
CA VAL A 67 -11.62 -3.18 4.17
C VAL A 67 -12.45 -2.32 3.21
N ASN A 68 -11.82 -1.76 2.17
CA ASN A 68 -12.35 -0.73 1.27
C ASN A 68 -12.83 -1.29 -0.08
N LEU A 69 -13.30 -2.54 -0.15
CA LEU A 69 -13.70 -3.17 -1.42
C LEU A 69 -15.18 -2.91 -1.82
N LEU A 70 -15.96 -2.13 -1.03
CA LEU A 70 -17.41 -1.95 -1.26
C LEU A 70 -18.04 -0.57 -0.92
N ASN A 71 -17.30 0.51 -0.71
CA ASN A 71 -17.91 1.84 -0.45
C ASN A 71 -17.81 2.77 -1.67
N GLY A 72 -18.37 2.30 -2.78
CA GLY A 72 -18.78 3.14 -3.91
C GLY A 72 -20.23 3.64 -3.81
N VAL A 73 -20.90 3.49 -2.67
CA VAL A 73 -22.22 4.08 -2.42
C VAL A 73 -22.19 4.70 -1.04
N ASN A 74 -22.26 6.03 -0.99
CA ASN A 74 -22.52 6.72 0.27
C ASN A 74 -23.96 6.34 0.67
N GLU A 75 -24.16 5.82 1.88
CA GLU A 75 -25.50 5.59 2.47
C GLU A 75 -26.36 6.87 2.59
N ASN A 76 -25.90 8.01 2.05
CA ASN A 76 -26.62 9.27 1.94
C ASN A 76 -27.20 9.54 0.53
N ASP A 77 -27.14 8.59 -0.41
CA ASP A 77 -27.72 8.71 -1.76
C ASP A 77 -29.06 7.94 -1.94
N ILE A 78 -29.88 7.84 -0.88
CA ILE A 78 -31.30 7.42 -0.94
C ILE A 78 -32.22 8.51 -0.40
#